data_AF-A0A962V8W5-F1
#
_entry.id   AF-A0A962V8W5-F1
#
_cell.length_a   1.000
_cell.length_b   1.000
_cell.length_c   1.000
_cell.angle_alpha   90.00
_cell.angle_beta   90.00
_cell.angle_gamma   90.00
#
_symmetry.space_group_name_H-M   'P 1'
#
loop_
_entity.id
_entity.type
_entity.pdbx_description
1 polymer ?
#
loop_
_entity_poly.entity_id
_entity_poly.type
_entity_poly.pdbx_seq_one_letter_code
_entity_poly.pdbx_strand_id
1 'polypeptide(L)'
;LRTQLRQSVTVYRNDPTDGRVVYFKGQPDELGWVAPMLTYLGRGGLYFVQLDIVREREGEVLRMRWHPYHPEDSEDEPRDPDSIEETVLLPRVSSFEISYFGATEPDEEPDWHDDWENPLERPQLIRLQLTVPGIDWPPLVVALAG
;
A
#
# COMPACT_ATOMS: atom_id res chain seq x y z
N LEU A 1 -2.53 -4.35 -10.17
CA LEU A 1 -2.71 -4.34 -8.71
C LEU A 1 -2.38 -5.68 -8.04
N ARG A 2 -3.17 -6.76 -8.22
CA ARG A 2 -2.94 -8.05 -7.53
C ARG A 2 -1.51 -8.59 -7.66
N THR A 3 -0.91 -8.55 -8.85
CA THR A 3 0.47 -9.00 -9.07
C THR A 3 1.50 -8.15 -8.31
N GLN A 4 1.30 -6.84 -8.25
CA GLN A 4 2.19 -5.90 -7.53
C GLN A 4 2.17 -6.16 -6.02
N LEU A 5 0.98 -6.34 -5.44
CA LEU A 5 0.83 -6.64 -4.01
C LEU A 5 1.48 -7.99 -3.62
N ARG A 6 1.39 -9.00 -4.50
CA ARG A 6 2.05 -10.31 -4.27
C ARG A 6 3.57 -10.25 -4.31
N GLN A 7 4.14 -9.21 -4.91
CA GLN A 7 5.59 -9.01 -5.00
C GLN A 7 6.13 -8.03 -3.96
N SER A 8 5.30 -7.65 -2.99
CA SER A 8 5.73 -6.80 -1.89
C SER A 8 6.92 -7.46 -1.18
N VAL A 9 7.96 -6.67 -0.93
CA VAL A 9 9.15 -7.11 -0.19
C VAL A 9 9.20 -6.41 1.16
N THR A 10 9.63 -7.13 2.20
CA THR A 10 9.88 -6.51 3.51
C THR A 10 11.15 -5.68 3.40
N VAL A 11 11.00 -4.37 3.42
CA VAL A 11 12.12 -3.44 3.52
C VAL A 11 12.05 -2.77 4.87
N TYR A 12 13.20 -2.68 5.51
CA TYR A 12 13.29 -2.13 6.85
C TYR A 12 14.00 -0.77 6.84
N ARG A 13 13.51 0.16 7.64
CA ARG A 13 14.14 1.45 7.95
C ARG A 13 14.54 1.47 9.41
N ASN A 14 15.53 2.31 9.74
CA ASN A 14 15.78 2.69 11.12
C ASN A 14 14.83 3.83 11.52
N ASP A 15 13.89 3.53 12.40
CA ASP A 15 13.08 4.49 13.12
C ASP A 15 13.75 4.87 14.45
N PRO A 16 13.79 6.16 14.83
CA PRO A 16 14.42 6.61 16.07
C PRO A 16 13.71 6.12 17.34
N THR A 17 12.43 5.72 17.27
CA THR A 17 11.61 5.26 18.39
C THR A 17 11.62 3.74 18.48
N ASP A 18 11.30 3.07 17.36
CA ASP A 18 11.02 1.63 17.33
C ASP A 18 12.18 0.79 16.78
N GLY A 19 13.31 1.41 16.45
CA GLY A 19 14.48 0.71 15.94
C GLY A 19 14.30 0.31 14.48
N ARG A 20 14.24 -0.98 14.16
CA ARG A 20 14.16 -1.43 12.76
C ARG A 20 12.71 -1.74 12.38
N VAL A 21 12.05 -0.81 11.69
CA VAL A 21 10.63 -0.91 11.31
C VAL A 21 10.46 -1.28 9.85
N VAL A 22 9.34 -1.91 9.50
CA VAL A 22 8.99 -2.19 8.11
C VAL A 22 8.44 -0.93 7.44
N TYR A 23 8.90 -0.65 6.23
CA TYR A 23 8.40 0.45 5.41
C TYR A 23 7.08 0.05 4.75
N PHE A 24 5.99 0.17 5.52
CA PHE A 24 4.63 -0.22 5.14
C PHE A 24 3.62 0.72 5.79
N LYS A 25 2.72 1.27 4.98
CA LYS A 25 1.62 2.12 5.43
C LYS A 25 0.32 1.37 5.26
N GLY A 26 -0.36 1.04 6.36
CA GLY A 26 -1.65 0.36 6.34
C GLY A 26 -2.73 1.23 6.96
N GLN A 27 -3.39 2.06 6.17
CA GLN A 27 -4.55 2.86 6.59
C GLN A 27 -5.83 2.37 5.90
N PRO A 28 -7.03 2.73 6.38
CA PRO A 28 -8.29 2.26 5.80
C PRO A 28 -8.52 2.73 4.35
N ASP A 29 -7.91 3.84 3.96
CA ASP A 29 -8.07 4.52 2.67
C ASP A 29 -6.75 4.72 1.89
N GLU A 30 -5.63 4.37 2.50
CA GLU A 30 -4.30 4.44 1.91
C GLU A 30 -3.45 3.20 2.24
N LEU A 31 -2.80 2.65 1.23
CA LEU A 31 -1.88 1.53 1.35
C LEU A 31 -0.55 1.85 0.68
N GLY A 32 0.55 1.80 1.45
CA GLY A 32 1.91 2.00 0.98
C GLY A 32 2.78 0.77 1.22
N TRP A 33 3.56 0.34 0.22
CA TRP A 33 4.48 -0.79 0.35
C TRP A 33 5.68 -0.66 -0.58
N VAL A 34 6.78 -1.35 -0.24
CA VAL A 34 7.94 -1.44 -1.13
C VAL A 34 7.86 -2.71 -1.99
N ALA A 35 8.09 -2.56 -3.29
CA ALA A 35 8.12 -3.67 -4.25
C ALA A 35 9.15 -3.43 -5.36
N PRO A 36 9.73 -4.49 -5.96
CA PRO A 36 10.45 -4.36 -7.22
C PRO A 36 9.45 -4.03 -8.34
N MET A 37 9.78 -3.06 -9.19
CA MET A 37 8.89 -2.69 -10.29
C MET A 37 8.83 -3.81 -11.34
N LEU A 38 7.63 -4.32 -11.63
CA LEU A 38 7.37 -5.28 -12.71
C LEU A 38 7.71 -4.67 -14.08
N THR A 39 8.92 -4.94 -14.59
CA THR A 39 9.39 -5.07 -15.99
C THR A 39 8.93 -4.12 -17.12
N TYR A 40 7.98 -3.21 -16.94
CA TYR A 40 7.52 -2.31 -18.02
C TYR A 40 8.40 -1.07 -18.20
N LEU A 41 9.26 -0.74 -17.24
CA LEU A 41 10.07 0.50 -17.26
C LEU A 41 11.57 0.28 -17.45
N GLY A 42 12.04 -0.96 -17.65
CA GLY A 42 13.44 -1.28 -17.94
C GLY A 42 14.48 -0.88 -16.87
N ARG A 43 14.05 -0.27 -15.76
CA ARG A 43 14.89 0.14 -14.63
C ARG A 43 14.75 -0.89 -13.51
N GLY A 44 15.87 -1.52 -13.15
CA GLY A 44 15.95 -2.30 -11.91
C GLY A 44 15.93 -1.38 -10.69
N GLY A 45 15.47 -1.88 -9.55
CA GLY A 45 15.39 -1.12 -8.29
C GLY A 45 14.14 -1.44 -7.48
N LEU A 46 14.14 -0.98 -6.23
CA LEU A 46 12.96 -1.01 -5.36
C LEU A 46 12.22 0.31 -5.49
N TYR A 47 10.91 0.23 -5.44
CA TYR A 47 10.01 1.37 -5.52
C TYR A 47 9.09 1.35 -4.32
N PHE A 48 8.82 2.53 -3.77
CA PHE A 48 7.68 2.70 -2.90
C PHE A 48 6.45 2.89 -3.77
N VAL A 49 5.41 2.11 -3.49
CA VAL A 49 4.14 2.12 -4.22
C VAL A 49 3.06 2.49 -3.22
N GLN A 50 2.23 3.45 -3.58
CA GLN A 50 1.08 3.90 -2.81
C GLN A 50 -0.20 3.69 -3.62
N LEU A 51 -1.25 3.28 -2.92
CA LEU A 51 -2.61 3.21 -3.40
C LEU A 51 -3.46 4.06 -2.48
N ASP A 52 -4.13 5.07 -3.03
CA ASP A 52 -4.92 6.02 -2.26
C ASP A 52 -6.21 6.40 -3.00
N ILE A 53 -7.24 6.78 -2.23
CA ILE A 53 -8.45 7.38 -2.79
C ILE A 53 -8.33 8.91 -2.71
N VAL A 54 -8.55 9.60 -3.84
CA VAL A 54 -8.54 11.07 -3.87
C VAL A 54 -9.83 11.65 -4.41
N ARG A 55 -10.22 12.79 -3.86
CA ARG A 55 -11.38 13.54 -4.32
C ARG A 55 -11.00 14.45 -5.49
N GLU A 56 -11.67 14.22 -6.61
CA GLU A 56 -11.55 14.98 -7.85
C GLU A 56 -12.86 15.73 -8.15
N ARG A 57 -12.85 16.57 -9.20
CA ARG A 57 -14.03 17.35 -9.59
C ARG A 57 -15.24 16.49 -9.95
N GLU A 58 -15.02 15.29 -10.48
CA GLU A 58 -16.06 14.37 -10.95
C GLU A 58 -16.40 13.24 -9.97
N GLY A 59 -15.85 13.27 -8.75
CA GLY A 59 -16.03 12.24 -7.73
C GLY A 59 -14.71 11.74 -7.16
N GLU A 60 -14.73 10.59 -6.48
CA GLU A 60 -13.52 9.99 -5.93
C GLU A 60 -12.87 9.05 -6.96
N VAL A 61 -11.53 9.03 -6.97
CA VAL A 61 -10.74 8.20 -7.89
C VAL A 61 -9.73 7.39 -7.11
N LEU A 62 -9.59 6.12 -7.48
CA LEU A 62 -8.55 5.25 -6.95
C LEU A 62 -7.27 5.54 -7.74
N ARG A 63 -6.27 6.04 -7.05
CA ARG A 63 -4.98 6.44 -7.60
C ARG A 63 -3.89 5.51 -7.11
N MET A 64 -2.94 5.22 -7.99
CA MET A 64 -1.71 4.54 -7.64
C MET A 64 -0.53 5.45 -7.97
N ARG A 65 0.36 5.64 -7.00
CA ARG A 65 1.58 6.43 -7.12
C ARG A 65 2.79 5.56 -6.86
N TRP A 66 3.92 5.90 -7.46
CA TRP A 66 5.18 5.22 -7.18
C TRP A 66 6.37 6.11 -7.46
N HIS A 67 7.44 5.89 -6.69
CA HIS A 67 8.74 6.53 -6.90
C HIS A 67 9.87 5.56 -6.49
N PRO A 68 11.11 5.79 -6.95
CA PRO A 68 12.26 5.01 -6.47
C PRO A 68 12.36 5.05 -4.94
N TYR A 69 12.56 3.91 -4.30
CA TYR A 69 12.73 3.82 -2.86
C TYR A 69 14.15 4.23 -2.46
N HIS A 70 14.28 5.22 -1.58
CA HIS A 70 15.53 5.50 -0.87
C HIS A 70 15.36 5.27 0.64
N PRO A 71 16.35 4.66 1.33
CA PRO A 71 16.27 4.43 2.78
C PRO A 71 16.16 5.71 3.63
N GLU A 72 16.49 6.85 3.05
CA GLU A 72 16.44 8.18 3.68
C GLU A 72 15.10 8.91 3.44
N ASP A 73 14.22 8.36 2.58
CA ASP A 73 12.91 8.95 2.32
C ASP A 73 11.96 8.76 3.53
N SER A 74 11.06 9.72 3.73
CA SER A 74 9.90 9.54 4.59
C SER A 74 8.76 8.88 3.80
N GLU A 75 7.85 8.20 4.51
CA GLU A 75 6.73 7.47 3.89
C GLU A 75 5.75 8.38 3.16
N ASP A 76 5.71 9.65 3.54
CA ASP A 76 4.78 10.65 3.00
C ASP A 76 5.43 11.62 2.00
N GLU A 77 6.75 11.83 2.09
CA GLU A 77 7.47 12.83 1.28
C GLU A 77 8.78 12.24 0.73
N PRO A 78 8.81 11.82 -0.55
CA PRO A 78 10.06 11.43 -1.19
C PRO A 78 10.98 12.64 -1.34
N ARG A 79 12.28 12.40 -1.28
CA ARG A 79 13.30 13.44 -1.42
C ARG A 79 13.24 14.20 -2.74
N ASP A 80 12.81 13.53 -3.81
CA ASP A 80 12.63 14.11 -5.14
C ASP A 80 11.14 14.03 -5.54
N PRO A 81 10.36 15.10 -5.32
CA PRO A 81 8.94 15.13 -5.67
C PRO A 81 8.68 14.96 -7.17
N ASP A 82 9.62 15.38 -8.02
CA ASP A 82 9.50 15.27 -9.48
C ASP A 82 9.70 13.82 -9.98
N SER A 83 10.16 12.92 -9.10
CA SER A 83 10.29 11.49 -9.39
C SER A 83 9.01 10.69 -9.18
N ILE A 84 7.97 11.31 -8.60
CA ILE A 84 6.68 10.68 -8.37
C ILE A 84 5.96 10.50 -9.70
N GLU A 85 5.70 9.24 -10.04
CA GLU A 85 4.84 8.86 -11.13
C GLU A 85 3.48 8.46 -10.56
N GLU A 86 2.39 8.77 -11.27
CA GLU A 86 1.05 8.43 -10.83
C GLU A 86 0.14 7.97 -11.98
N THR A 87 -0.87 7.17 -11.63
CA THR A 87 -1.91 6.78 -12.57
C THR A 87 -3.24 6.58 -11.86
N VAL A 88 -4.32 6.94 -12.56
CA VAL A 88 -5.68 6.65 -12.09
C VAL A 88 -6.01 5.22 -12.50
N LEU A 89 -6.25 4.37 -11.50
CA LEU A 89 -6.65 2.98 -11.74
C LEU A 89 -8.15 2.88 -12.04
N LEU A 90 -8.97 3.60 -11.28
CA LEU A 90 -10.43 3.59 -11.41
C LEU A 90 -11.02 4.98 -11.09
N PRO A 91 -11.83 5.55 -11.98
CA PRO A 91 -12.61 6.75 -11.67
C PRO A 91 -13.96 6.41 -11.01
N ARG A 92 -14.58 7.40 -10.36
CA ARG A 92 -15.95 7.35 -9.82
C ARG A 92 -16.18 6.22 -8.80
N VAL A 93 -15.21 6.04 -7.91
CA VAL A 93 -15.34 5.16 -6.76
C VAL A 93 -16.34 5.78 -5.78
N SER A 94 -17.28 5.00 -5.28
CA SER A 94 -18.29 5.44 -4.30
C SER A 94 -17.94 5.05 -2.87
N SER A 95 -17.18 3.97 -2.71
CA SER A 95 -16.58 3.57 -1.44
C SER A 95 -15.27 2.83 -1.71
N PHE A 96 -14.30 3.00 -0.82
CA PHE A 96 -13.04 2.27 -0.81
C PHE A 96 -12.66 2.01 0.64
N GLU A 97 -12.34 0.76 0.95
CA GLU A 97 -11.97 0.32 2.29
C GLU A 97 -10.90 -0.76 2.17
N ILE A 98 -9.89 -0.64 3.02
CA ILE A 98 -8.79 -1.58 3.14
C ILE A 98 -8.85 -2.18 4.54
N SER A 99 -8.74 -3.51 4.63
CA SER A 99 -8.54 -4.20 5.91
C SER A 99 -7.31 -5.10 5.83
N TYR A 100 -6.72 -5.33 6.99
CA TYR A 100 -5.44 -6.00 7.16
C TYR A 100 -5.59 -7.19 8.10
N PHE A 101 -5.08 -8.36 7.73
CA PHE A 101 -5.16 -9.56 8.57
C PHE A 101 -3.80 -9.90 9.16
N GLY A 102 -3.71 -10.07 10.47
CA GLY A 102 -2.49 -10.50 11.17
C GLY A 102 -2.57 -10.22 12.67
N ALA A 103 -1.48 -10.45 13.39
CA ALA A 103 -1.36 -10.05 14.79
C ALA A 103 -0.68 -8.69 14.86
N THR A 104 -1.29 -7.73 15.57
CA THR A 104 -0.69 -6.40 15.76
C THR A 104 0.25 -6.36 16.96
N GLU A 105 0.07 -7.28 17.90
CA GLU A 105 0.94 -7.49 19.06
C GLU A 105 1.49 -8.95 19.14
N PRO A 106 2.65 -9.19 19.80
CA PRO A 106 3.30 -10.52 19.82
C PRO A 106 2.46 -11.68 20.39
N ASP A 107 1.55 -11.38 21.32
CA ASP A 107 0.72 -12.36 22.03
C ASP A 107 -0.75 -12.34 21.56
N GLU A 108 -1.04 -11.61 20.49
CA GLU A 108 -2.39 -11.47 19.93
C GLU A 108 -2.70 -12.57 18.90
N GLU A 109 -3.93 -13.09 18.92
CA GLU A 109 -4.40 -13.98 17.86
C GLU A 109 -4.68 -13.17 16.58
N PRO A 110 -4.24 -13.63 15.38
CA PRO A 110 -4.47 -12.88 14.15
C PRO A 110 -5.96 -12.64 13.84
N ASP A 111 -6.34 -11.38 13.62
CA ASP A 111 -7.68 -10.99 13.17
C ASP A 111 -7.62 -9.92 12.06
N TRP A 112 -8.78 -9.45 11.60
CA TRP A 112 -8.91 -8.34 10.68
C TRP A 112 -8.92 -7.00 11.43
N HIS A 113 -8.07 -6.09 10.98
CA HIS A 113 -7.95 -4.73 11.47
C HIS A 113 -8.22 -3.75 10.31
N ASP A 114 -8.76 -2.57 10.62
CA ASP A 114 -9.05 -1.53 9.62
C ASP A 114 -7.80 -0.71 9.27
N ASP A 115 -6.81 -0.72 10.15
CA ASP A 115 -5.48 -0.16 9.99
C ASP A 115 -4.42 -1.15 10.49
N TRP A 116 -3.14 -0.90 10.17
CA TRP A 116 -2.05 -1.78 10.54
C TRP A 116 -0.97 -1.01 11.30
N GLU A 117 -0.96 -1.19 12.62
CA GLU A 117 -0.07 -0.45 13.53
C GLU A 117 1.21 -1.21 13.90
N ASN A 118 1.35 -2.49 13.53
CA ASN A 118 2.54 -3.27 13.87
C ASN A 118 3.75 -2.78 13.06
N PRO A 119 4.76 -2.16 13.69
CA PRO A 119 5.88 -1.58 12.96
C PRO A 119 6.94 -2.63 12.59
N LEU A 120 6.87 -3.85 13.14
CA LEU A 120 7.89 -4.89 12.97
C LEU A 120 7.53 -5.89 11.88
N GLU A 121 6.25 -6.07 11.60
CA GLU A 121 5.74 -7.05 10.65
C GLU A 121 4.72 -6.44 9.68
N ARG A 122 4.57 -7.06 8.51
CA ARG A 122 3.51 -6.72 7.55
C ARG A 122 2.28 -7.58 7.83
N PRO A 123 1.08 -7.12 7.42
CA PRO A 123 -0.09 -7.97 7.49
C PRO A 123 0.09 -9.19 6.58
N GLN A 124 -0.50 -10.31 6.98
CA GLN A 124 -0.46 -11.56 6.21
C GLN A 124 -1.38 -11.48 5.00
N LEU A 125 -2.56 -10.87 5.17
CA LEU A 125 -3.51 -10.62 4.08
C LEU A 125 -3.91 -9.15 4.05
N ILE A 126 -4.20 -8.68 2.84
CA ILE A 126 -4.87 -7.40 2.61
C ILE A 126 -6.19 -7.69 1.89
N ARG A 127 -7.27 -7.08 2.36
CA ARG A 127 -8.57 -7.08 1.71
C ARG A 127 -8.88 -5.68 1.21
N LEU A 128 -9.17 -5.56 -0.08
CA LEU A 128 -9.62 -4.33 -0.71
C LEU A 128 -11.10 -4.48 -1.08
N GLN A 129 -11.93 -3.58 -0.55
CA GLN A 129 -13.35 -3.50 -0.86
C GLN A 129 -13.62 -2.16 -1.51
N LEU A 130 -14.26 -2.18 -2.67
CA LEU A 130 -14.57 -0.96 -3.39
C LEU A 130 -15.91 -1.08 -4.10
N THR A 131 -16.65 0.02 -4.13
CA THR A 131 -17.93 0.12 -4.84
C THR A 131 -17.78 1.12 -5.97
N VAL A 132 -18.15 0.70 -7.19
CA VAL A 132 -18.22 1.59 -8.37
C VAL A 132 -19.64 1.50 -8.93
N PRO A 133 -20.34 2.62 -9.20
CA PRO A 133 -21.70 2.58 -9.69
C PRO A 133 -21.82 1.78 -11.00
N GLY A 134 -22.72 0.79 -10.99
CA GLY A 134 -22.98 -0.06 -12.16
C GLY A 134 -21.96 -1.17 -12.40
N ILE A 135 -21.02 -1.38 -11.48
CA ILE A 135 -20.03 -2.46 -11.55
C ILE A 135 -20.04 -3.24 -10.23
N ASP A 136 -20.37 -4.53 -10.29
CA ASP A 136 -20.21 -5.43 -9.14
C ASP A 136 -18.74 -5.88 -9.03
N TRP A 137 -18.03 -5.32 -8.04
CA TRP A 137 -16.64 -5.66 -7.77
C TRP A 137 -16.55 -6.58 -6.54
N PRO A 138 -16.08 -7.84 -6.69
CA PRO A 138 -15.90 -8.70 -5.53
C PRO A 138 -14.73 -8.21 -4.66
N PRO A 139 -14.77 -8.43 -3.34
CA PRO A 139 -13.63 -8.12 -2.47
C PRO A 139 -12.35 -8.78 -3.00
N LEU A 140 -11.29 -7.98 -3.15
CA LEU A 140 -9.99 -8.48 -3.57
C LEU A 140 -9.17 -8.80 -2.33
N VAL A 141 -8.92 -10.09 -2.08
CA VAL A 141 -8.04 -10.55 -1.01
C VAL A 141 -6.68 -10.95 -1.59
N VAL A 142 -5.61 -10.41 -1.01
CA VAL A 142 -4.23 -10.68 -1.44
C VAL A 142 -3.39 -11.10 -0.24
N ALA A 143 -2.75 -12.26 -0.35
CA ALA A 143 -1.71 -12.66 0.60
C ALA A 143 -0.41 -11.94 0.28
N LEU A 144 0.23 -11.36 1.30
CA LEU A 144 1.58 -10.83 1.17
C LEU A 144 2.57 -11.98 1.33
N ALA A 145 3.59 -12.02 0.48
CA ALA A 145 4.66 -13.00 0.62
C ALA A 145 5.52 -12.60 1.84
N GLY A 146 5.77 -13.56 2.74
CA GLY A 146 6.65 -13.39 3.90
C GLY A 146 8.11 -13.15 3.52
#